data_AF-A0A4Y9P3V1-F1
#
_entry.id   AF-A0A4Y9P3V1-F1
#
_cell.length_a   1.000
_cell.length_b   1.000
_cell.length_c   1.000
_cell.angle_alpha   90.00
_cell.angle_beta   90.00
_cell.angle_gamma   90.00
#
_symmetry.space_group_name_H-M   'P 1'
#
loop_
_entity.id
_entity.type
_entity.pdbx_description
1 polymer ?
#
loop_
_entity_poly.entity_id
_entity_poly.type
_entity_poly.pdbx_seq_one_letter_code
_entity_poly.pdbx_strand_id
1 'polypeptide(L)'
;MSGTPGRPLSAELSEQLIAVAVDILAEEGWSRLNSDRIAARAHAGKAGIYRRWPTMAALARDAVGRFSLVAVPEDAGSLRGDLVALAARWSRPLDREERAVASLVGVARHEEDLRNGLDTALVRPLADAVEAIGARAVRRGEPVDAPRVALLGSVLEAFWWQRYTTAGDGGMAMEQVERVVDEVLLPIVSAAPARATAPA
;
A
#
# COMPACT_ATOMS: atom_id res chain seq x y z
N MET A 1 -42.31 7.99 -21.72
CA MET A 1 -41.13 8.49 -22.46
C MET A 1 -39.91 7.81 -21.88
N SER A 2 -39.55 6.65 -22.41
CA SER A 2 -38.38 5.90 -21.93
C SER A 2 -37.14 6.49 -22.59
N GLY A 3 -36.35 7.25 -21.81
CA GLY A 3 -35.06 7.75 -22.28
C GLY A 3 -34.15 6.57 -22.60
N THR A 4 -33.65 6.53 -23.84
CA THR A 4 -32.64 5.56 -24.27
C THR A 4 -31.49 5.55 -23.26
N PRO A 5 -31.11 4.39 -22.69
CA PRO A 5 -29.94 4.30 -21.82
C PRO A 5 -28.74 4.88 -22.57
N GLY A 6 -28.11 5.90 -21.99
CA GLY A 6 -26.95 6.55 -22.59
C GLY A 6 -25.86 5.52 -22.90
N ARG A 7 -25.12 5.74 -24.00
CA ARG A 7 -24.05 4.84 -24.44
C ARG A 7 -23.13 4.50 -23.24
N PRO A 8 -22.82 3.20 -23.01
CA PRO A 8 -21.99 2.80 -21.89
C PRO A 8 -20.66 3.53 -21.89
N LEU A 9 -20.16 3.83 -20.69
CA LEU A 9 -18.87 4.48 -20.51
C LEU A 9 -17.76 3.59 -21.08
N SER A 10 -16.90 4.15 -21.95
CA SER A 10 -15.70 3.44 -22.42
C SER A 10 -14.79 3.16 -21.23
N ALA A 11 -14.41 1.88 -21.10
CA ALA A 11 -13.48 1.38 -20.10
C ALA A 11 -12.05 1.86 -20.40
N GLU A 12 -11.69 1.92 -21.68
CA GLU A 12 -10.38 2.39 -22.14
C GLU A 12 -10.13 3.84 -21.71
N LEU A 13 -11.14 4.71 -21.86
CA LEU A 13 -11.05 6.09 -21.38
C LEU A 13 -10.96 6.14 -19.84
N SER A 14 -11.64 5.26 -19.12
CA SER A 14 -11.53 5.22 -17.66
C SER A 14 -10.12 4.85 -17.21
N GLU A 15 -9.51 3.82 -17.82
CA GLU A 15 -8.13 3.40 -17.54
C GLU A 15 -7.12 4.49 -17.90
N GLN A 16 -7.32 5.18 -19.03
CA GLN A 16 -6.48 6.31 -19.41
C GLN A 16 -6.54 7.45 -18.38
N LEU A 17 -7.74 7.79 -17.90
CA LEU A 17 -7.94 8.83 -16.90
C LEU A 17 -7.33 8.45 -15.54
N ILE A 18 -7.45 7.18 -15.15
CA ILE A 18 -6.79 6.63 -13.96
C ILE A 18 -5.27 6.73 -14.09
N ALA A 19 -4.69 6.29 -15.20
CA ALA A 19 -3.25 6.34 -15.42
C ALA A 19 -2.71 7.77 -15.35
N VAL A 20 -3.41 8.73 -15.97
CA VAL A 20 -3.07 10.17 -15.90
C VAL A 20 -3.18 10.71 -14.47
N ALA A 21 -4.19 10.28 -13.70
CA ALA A 21 -4.31 10.70 -12.31
C ALA A 21 -3.14 10.18 -11.46
N VAL A 22 -2.73 8.92 -11.64
CA VAL A 22 -1.55 8.36 -10.94
C VAL A 22 -0.27 9.10 -11.33
N ASP A 23 -0.09 9.44 -12.61
CA ASP A 23 1.06 10.25 -13.06
C ASP A 23 1.12 11.60 -12.33
N ILE A 24 0.01 12.35 -12.32
CA ILE A 24 -0.05 13.66 -11.69
C ILE A 24 0.21 13.55 -10.19
N LEU A 25 -0.34 12.54 -9.52
CA LEU A 25 -0.08 12.29 -8.10
C LEU A 25 1.39 11.97 -7.83
N ALA A 26 2.02 11.16 -8.67
CA ALA A 26 3.41 10.73 -8.52
C ALA A 26 4.42 11.83 -8.85
N GLU A 27 4.12 12.68 -9.84
CA GLU A 27 5.01 13.73 -10.36
C GLU A 27 4.81 15.06 -9.63
N GLU A 28 3.57 15.41 -9.29
CA GLU A 28 3.17 16.75 -8.86
C GLU A 28 2.41 16.80 -7.53
N GLY A 29 1.91 15.66 -7.06
CA GLY A 29 1.22 15.50 -5.79
C GLY A 29 -0.27 15.86 -5.79
N TRP A 30 -0.94 15.58 -4.67
CA TRP A 30 -2.38 15.78 -4.47
C TRP A 30 -2.89 17.19 -4.81
N SER A 31 -2.17 18.24 -4.37
CA SER A 31 -2.57 19.64 -4.57
C SER A 31 -2.64 20.06 -6.04
N ARG A 32 -2.02 19.27 -6.91
CA ARG A 32 -1.91 19.48 -8.34
C ARG A 32 -2.89 18.63 -9.15
N LEU A 33 -3.59 17.69 -8.53
CA LEU A 33 -4.62 16.89 -9.18
C LEU A 33 -5.93 17.70 -9.34
N ASN A 34 -6.29 18.05 -10.58
CA ASN A 34 -7.57 18.69 -10.89
C ASN A 34 -8.08 18.32 -12.29
N SER A 35 -9.36 18.55 -12.53
CA SER A 35 -10.04 18.11 -13.76
C SER A 35 -9.49 18.78 -15.03
N ASP A 36 -8.99 20.02 -14.94
CA ASP A 36 -8.38 20.74 -16.06
C ASP A 36 -7.11 20.05 -16.53
N ARG A 37 -6.23 19.69 -15.59
CA ARG A 37 -4.97 19.01 -15.89
C ARG A 37 -5.20 17.60 -16.41
N ILE A 38 -6.13 16.88 -15.80
CA ILE A 38 -6.48 15.52 -16.24
C ILE A 38 -7.08 15.59 -17.65
N ALA A 39 -8.01 16.51 -17.90
CA ALA A 39 -8.60 16.72 -19.23
C ALA A 39 -7.54 17.06 -20.28
N ALA A 40 -6.60 17.94 -19.95
CA ALA A 40 -5.51 18.33 -20.84
C ALA A 40 -4.57 17.15 -21.17
N ARG A 41 -4.13 16.40 -20.14
CA ARG A 41 -3.17 15.30 -20.30
C ARG A 41 -3.79 14.02 -20.87
N ALA A 42 -5.08 13.77 -20.63
CA ALA A 42 -5.82 12.64 -21.20
C ALA A 42 -6.52 12.96 -22.53
N HIS A 43 -6.46 14.21 -23.01
CA HIS A 43 -7.22 14.69 -24.17
C HIS A 43 -8.73 14.37 -24.05
N ALA A 44 -9.28 14.56 -22.86
CA ALA A 44 -10.65 14.18 -22.50
C ALA A 44 -11.47 15.39 -22.04
N GLY A 45 -12.80 15.35 -22.21
CA GLY A 45 -13.69 16.39 -21.70
C GLY A 45 -13.96 16.26 -20.20
N LYS A 46 -13.95 17.37 -19.46
CA LYS A 46 -14.23 17.43 -18.01
C LYS A 46 -15.57 16.78 -17.63
N ALA A 47 -16.61 16.97 -18.44
CA ALA A 47 -17.92 16.34 -18.22
C ALA A 47 -17.85 14.80 -18.22
N GLY A 48 -16.94 14.22 -19.00
CA GLY A 48 -16.70 12.77 -19.01
C GLY A 48 -16.00 12.26 -17.76
N ILE A 49 -15.17 13.10 -17.13
CA ILE A 49 -14.50 12.80 -15.85
C ILE A 49 -15.55 12.82 -14.74
N TYR A 50 -16.29 13.92 -14.59
CA TYR A 50 -17.28 14.07 -13.51
C TYR A 50 -18.46 13.10 -13.57
N ARG A 51 -18.79 12.60 -14.77
CA ARG A 51 -19.79 11.53 -14.94
C ARG A 51 -19.33 10.19 -14.37
N ARG A 52 -18.02 9.94 -14.31
CA ARG A 52 -17.40 8.73 -13.73
C ARG A 52 -17.09 8.91 -12.26
N TRP A 53 -16.46 10.03 -11.93
CA TRP A 53 -16.00 10.38 -10.59
C TRP A 53 -16.57 11.74 -10.20
N PRO A 54 -17.56 11.78 -9.30
CA PRO A 54 -18.18 13.04 -8.86
C PRO A 54 -17.18 14.03 -8.25
N THR A 55 -16.07 13.54 -7.68
CA THR A 55 -15.01 14.33 -7.06
C THR A 55 -13.62 13.87 -7.54
N MET A 56 -12.60 14.72 -7.36
CA MET A 56 -11.21 14.30 -7.60
C MET A 56 -10.71 13.30 -6.56
N ALA A 57 -11.28 13.31 -5.35
CA ALA A 57 -11.00 12.30 -4.33
C ALA A 57 -11.50 10.91 -4.77
N ALA A 58 -12.70 10.82 -5.34
CA ALA A 58 -13.22 9.59 -5.91
C ALA A 58 -12.36 9.06 -7.06
N LEU A 59 -11.85 9.94 -7.93
CA LEU A 59 -10.90 9.56 -8.98
C LEU A 59 -9.57 9.07 -8.39
N ALA A 60 -9.01 9.79 -7.42
CA ALA A 60 -7.76 9.39 -6.79
C ALA A 60 -7.87 8.06 -6.03
N ARG A 61 -9.00 7.82 -5.34
CA ARG A 61 -9.32 6.54 -4.71
C ARG A 61 -9.24 5.40 -5.72
N ASP A 62 -9.97 5.52 -6.84
CA ASP A 62 -9.99 4.49 -7.87
C ASP A 62 -8.62 4.34 -8.54
N ALA A 63 -7.89 5.45 -8.69
CA ALA A 63 -6.56 5.47 -9.28
C ALA A 63 -5.54 4.68 -8.44
N VAL A 64 -5.49 4.93 -7.13
CA VAL A 64 -4.58 4.18 -6.23
C VAL A 64 -5.10 2.78 -5.92
N GLY A 65 -6.41 2.57 -5.91
CA GLY A 65 -7.03 1.25 -5.76
C GLY A 65 -6.82 0.32 -6.95
N ARG A 66 -6.22 0.79 -8.04
CA ARG A 66 -5.95 -0.03 -9.25
C ARG A 66 -4.73 -0.93 -9.12
N PHE A 67 -3.85 -0.66 -8.16
CA PHE A 67 -2.61 -1.40 -7.95
C PHE A 67 -2.45 -1.81 -6.47
N SER A 68 -1.57 -2.79 -6.25
CA SER A 68 -1.17 -3.23 -4.91
C SER A 68 0.28 -2.85 -4.66
N LEU A 69 0.55 -2.21 -3.53
CA LEU A 69 1.91 -1.83 -3.10
C LEU A 69 2.61 -2.96 -2.34
N VAL A 70 1.87 -3.99 -1.95
CA VAL A 70 2.39 -5.18 -1.27
C VAL A 70 1.93 -6.42 -2.02
N ALA A 71 2.85 -7.34 -2.24
CA ALA A 71 2.56 -8.66 -2.76
C ALA A 71 3.03 -9.70 -1.75
N VAL A 72 2.34 -10.83 -1.70
CA VAL A 72 2.84 -11.98 -0.94
C VAL A 72 4.14 -12.45 -1.60
N PRO A 73 5.28 -12.45 -0.89
CA PRO A 73 6.54 -12.88 -1.47
C PRO A 73 6.49 -14.38 -1.77
N GLU A 74 7.32 -14.84 -2.72
CA GLU A 74 7.58 -16.27 -2.92
C GLU A 74 8.03 -16.92 -1.61
N ASP A 75 7.76 -18.23 -1.45
CA ASP A 75 8.13 -18.95 -0.24
C ASP A 75 9.65 -19.09 -0.17
N ALA A 76 10.27 -18.36 0.76
CA ALA A 76 11.72 -18.36 0.95
C ALA A 76 12.20 -19.53 1.83
N GLY A 77 11.29 -20.43 2.25
CA GLY A 77 11.59 -21.61 3.04
C GLY A 77 11.79 -21.37 4.55
N SER A 78 11.65 -20.13 5.02
CA SER A 78 11.73 -19.77 6.44
C SER A 78 10.96 -18.49 6.73
N LEU A 79 10.48 -18.31 7.96
CA LEU A 79 9.80 -17.09 8.38
C LEU A 79 10.69 -15.86 8.22
N ARG A 80 11.96 -15.97 8.62
CA ARG A 80 12.95 -14.89 8.41
C ARG A 80 13.08 -14.53 6.94
N GLY A 81 13.26 -15.52 6.06
CA GLY A 81 13.39 -15.29 4.62
C GLY A 81 12.16 -14.63 4.02
N ASP A 82 10.97 -15.07 4.43
CA ASP A 82 9.70 -14.49 4.01
C ASP A 82 9.57 -13.02 4.44
N LEU A 83 9.98 -12.68 5.67
CA LEU A 83 9.97 -11.31 6.19
C LEU A 83 11.01 -10.42 5.51
N VAL A 84 12.22 -10.93 5.24
CA VAL A 84 13.24 -10.20 4.45
C VAL A 84 12.72 -9.92 3.05
N ALA A 85 12.09 -10.89 2.40
CA ALA A 85 11.53 -10.72 1.06
C ALA A 85 10.41 -9.67 1.03
N LEU A 86 9.53 -9.67 2.04
CA LEU A 86 8.48 -8.66 2.19
C LEU A 86 9.07 -7.26 2.42
N ALA A 87 10.05 -7.14 3.32
CA ALA A 87 10.67 -5.87 3.71
C ALA A 87 11.69 -5.34 2.67
N ALA A 88 12.14 -6.16 1.72
CA ALA A 88 13.12 -5.77 0.70
C ALA A 88 12.71 -4.53 -0.11
N ARG A 89 11.40 -4.25 -0.23
CA ARG A 89 10.89 -3.03 -0.90
C ARG A 89 11.39 -1.74 -0.23
N TRP A 90 11.65 -1.75 1.08
CA TRP A 90 12.17 -0.59 1.80
C TRP A 90 13.59 -0.19 1.37
N SER A 91 14.33 -1.09 0.72
CA SER A 91 15.67 -0.79 0.21
C SER A 91 15.69 -0.02 -1.11
N ARG A 92 14.55 0.06 -1.79
CA ARG A 92 14.45 0.70 -3.10
C ARG A 92 13.95 2.13 -2.94
N PRO A 93 14.28 3.03 -3.88
CA PRO A 93 13.57 4.31 -4.00
C PRO A 93 12.07 4.07 -4.21
N LEU A 94 11.25 5.07 -3.88
CA LEU A 94 9.81 5.01 -4.17
C LEU A 94 9.59 4.89 -5.68
N ASP A 95 8.82 3.90 -6.12
CA ASP A 95 8.35 3.83 -7.50
C ASP A 95 7.21 4.82 -7.77
N ARG A 96 6.64 4.78 -8.98
CA ARG A 96 5.59 5.70 -9.42
C ARG A 96 4.34 5.57 -8.54
N GLU A 97 3.91 4.34 -8.28
CA GLU A 97 2.74 4.03 -7.47
C GLU A 97 2.94 4.44 -6.00
N GLU A 98 4.12 4.19 -5.43
CA GLU A 98 4.49 4.64 -4.09
C GLU A 98 4.47 6.16 -3.96
N ARG A 99 5.02 6.89 -4.93
CA ARG A 99 4.99 8.37 -4.92
C ARG A 99 3.56 8.90 -4.99
N ALA A 100 2.71 8.28 -5.81
CA ALA A 100 1.31 8.65 -5.88
C ALA A 100 0.62 8.48 -4.52
N VAL A 101 0.81 7.34 -3.85
CA VAL A 101 0.25 7.08 -2.52
C VAL A 101 0.84 8.00 -1.45
N ALA A 102 2.16 8.23 -1.45
CA ALA A 102 2.82 9.13 -0.51
C ALA A 102 2.22 10.55 -0.55
N SER A 103 1.85 11.03 -1.73
CA SER A 103 1.21 12.34 -1.90
C SER A 103 -0.17 12.48 -1.21
N LEU A 104 -0.83 11.36 -0.88
CA LEU A 104 -2.17 11.31 -0.31
C LEU A 104 -2.19 11.11 1.22
N VAL A 105 -1.12 10.54 1.81
CA VAL A 105 -1.11 10.07 3.21
C VAL A 105 -1.53 11.16 4.21
N GLY A 106 -1.02 12.38 4.06
CA GLY A 106 -1.36 13.49 4.95
C GLY A 106 -2.83 13.93 4.83
N VAL A 107 -3.38 13.91 3.62
CA VAL A 107 -4.72 14.43 3.31
C VAL A 107 -5.80 13.41 3.64
N ALA A 108 -5.51 12.11 3.48
CA ALA A 108 -6.44 11.03 3.76
C ALA A 108 -7.01 11.08 5.19
N ARG A 109 -6.29 11.64 6.16
CA ARG A 109 -6.79 11.84 7.54
C ARG A 109 -8.17 12.50 7.62
N HIS A 110 -8.51 13.36 6.66
CA HIS A 110 -9.78 14.08 6.62
C HIS A 110 -10.63 13.79 5.39
N GLU A 111 -10.21 12.87 4.52
CA GLU A 111 -10.90 12.54 3.28
C GLU A 111 -11.11 11.03 3.15
N GLU A 112 -12.37 10.59 3.14
CA GLU A 112 -12.74 9.17 3.22
C GLU A 112 -12.41 8.40 1.94
N ASP A 113 -12.64 9.01 0.77
CA ASP A 113 -12.31 8.34 -0.49
C ASP A 113 -10.81 8.05 -0.57
N LEU A 114 -9.97 8.99 -0.13
CA LEU A 114 -8.52 8.78 -0.10
C LEU A 114 -8.12 7.67 0.88
N ARG A 115 -8.73 7.61 2.08
CA ARG A 115 -8.49 6.49 3.02
C ARG A 115 -8.83 5.14 2.39
N ASN A 116 -10.01 5.04 1.78
CA ASN A 116 -10.43 3.80 1.13
C ASN A 116 -9.47 3.36 0.00
N GLY A 117 -8.90 4.32 -0.73
CA GLY A 117 -7.88 4.06 -1.74
C GLY A 117 -6.59 3.51 -1.12
N LEU A 118 -6.11 4.15 -0.04
CA LEU A 118 -4.92 3.72 0.70
C LEU A 118 -5.10 2.32 1.33
N ASP A 119 -6.28 2.03 1.86
CA ASP A 119 -6.62 0.72 2.41
C ASP A 119 -6.54 -0.38 1.35
N THR A 120 -7.03 -0.08 0.14
CA THR A 120 -7.02 -1.01 -0.99
C THR A 120 -5.60 -1.21 -1.53
N ALA A 121 -4.82 -0.13 -1.63
CA ALA A 121 -3.47 -0.18 -2.19
C ALA A 121 -2.43 -0.80 -1.25
N LEU A 122 -2.59 -0.65 0.07
CA LEU A 122 -1.56 -1.01 1.05
C LEU A 122 -2.08 -1.90 2.19
N VAL A 123 -3.08 -1.44 2.94
CA VAL A 123 -3.46 -2.05 4.23
C VAL A 123 -3.96 -3.47 4.05
N ARG A 124 -4.91 -3.70 3.13
CA ARG A 124 -5.44 -5.05 2.87
C ARG A 124 -4.38 -5.98 2.28
N PRO A 125 -3.62 -5.59 1.22
CA PRO A 125 -2.57 -6.46 0.70
C PRO A 125 -1.45 -6.79 1.70
N LEU A 126 -1.13 -5.87 2.62
CA LEU A 126 -0.18 -6.13 3.69
C LEU A 126 -0.72 -7.16 4.69
N ALA A 127 -1.99 -7.02 5.10
CA ALA A 127 -2.64 -8.00 5.97
C ALA A 127 -2.64 -9.40 5.33
N ASP A 128 -3.00 -9.49 4.05
CA ASP A 128 -2.99 -10.74 3.29
C ASP A 128 -1.60 -11.37 3.23
N ALA A 129 -0.55 -10.56 3.01
CA ALA A 129 0.83 -11.03 2.97
C ALA A 129 1.31 -11.53 4.34
N VAL A 130 0.98 -10.82 5.42
CA VAL A 130 1.36 -11.22 6.78
C VAL A 130 0.65 -12.51 7.21
N GLU A 131 -0.64 -12.65 6.88
CA GLU A 131 -1.40 -13.87 7.12
C GLU A 131 -0.79 -15.06 6.35
N ALA A 132 -0.49 -14.87 5.06
CA ALA A 132 0.12 -15.91 4.23
C ALA A 132 1.49 -16.36 4.76
N ILE A 133 2.34 -15.42 5.18
CA ILE A 133 3.66 -15.70 5.78
C ILE A 133 3.51 -16.44 7.11
N GLY A 134 2.60 -15.99 7.99
CA GLY A 134 2.32 -16.65 9.26
C GLY A 134 1.83 -18.08 9.05
N ALA A 135 0.90 -18.29 8.12
CA ALA A 135 0.39 -19.62 7.78
C ALA A 135 1.47 -20.54 7.20
N ARG A 136 2.40 -20.01 6.39
CA ARG A 136 3.57 -20.75 5.89
C ARG A 136 4.46 -21.24 7.02
N ALA A 137 4.81 -20.35 7.94
CA ALA A 137 5.66 -20.66 9.09
C ALA A 137 5.03 -21.74 9.99
N VAL A 138 3.73 -21.64 10.28
CA VAL A 138 3.00 -22.66 11.04
C VAL A 138 3.03 -24.02 10.33
N ARG A 139 2.83 -24.07 9.00
CA ARG A 139 2.94 -25.33 8.23
C ARG A 139 4.33 -25.96 8.29
N ARG A 140 5.39 -25.15 8.40
CA ARG A 140 6.77 -25.62 8.56
C ARG A 140 7.12 -26.04 9.99
N GLY A 141 6.21 -25.84 10.95
CA GLY A 141 6.45 -26.11 12.37
C GLY A 141 7.35 -25.07 13.05
N GLU A 142 7.50 -23.87 12.46
CA GLU A 142 8.23 -22.77 13.07
C GLU A 142 7.46 -22.21 14.29
N PRO A 143 8.16 -21.77 15.36
CA PRO A 143 7.53 -21.29 16.58
C PRO A 143 6.92 -19.89 16.40
N VAL A 144 5.70 -19.84 15.85
CA VAL A 144 4.93 -18.61 15.64
C VAL A 144 3.77 -18.52 16.62
N ASP A 145 3.70 -17.41 17.35
CA ASP A 145 2.54 -17.07 18.17
C ASP A 145 1.48 -16.37 17.29
N ALA A 146 0.42 -17.09 16.93
CA ALA A 146 -0.61 -16.62 15.99
C ALA A 146 -1.26 -15.27 16.41
N PRO A 147 -1.66 -15.04 17.68
CA PRO A 147 -2.05 -13.73 18.18
C PRO A 147 -1.06 -12.59 17.90
N ARG A 148 0.25 -12.87 17.82
CA ARG A 148 1.29 -11.86 17.58
C ARG A 148 1.51 -11.56 16.09
N VAL A 149 0.95 -12.36 15.19
CA VAL A 149 0.98 -12.10 13.74
C VAL A 149 0.21 -10.81 13.40
N ALA A 150 -0.90 -10.54 14.10
CA ALA A 150 -1.62 -9.27 13.95
C ALA A 150 -0.74 -8.06 14.37
N LEU A 151 0.02 -8.19 15.46
CA LEU A 151 0.95 -7.15 15.91
C LEU A 151 2.08 -6.92 14.90
N LEU A 152 2.61 -7.99 14.29
CA LEU A 152 3.57 -7.88 13.19
C LEU A 152 2.99 -7.07 12.04
N GLY A 153 1.73 -7.32 11.65
CA GLY A 153 1.03 -6.54 10.64
C GLY A 153 0.98 -5.05 10.98
N SER A 154 0.59 -4.69 12.20
CA SER A 154 0.55 -3.28 12.62
C SER A 154 1.93 -2.61 12.64
N VAL A 155 2.98 -3.34 13.03
CA VAL A 155 4.36 -2.80 13.03
C VAL A 155 4.85 -2.59 11.60
N LEU A 156 4.65 -3.56 10.71
CA LEU A 156 4.97 -3.41 9.29
C LEU A 156 4.22 -2.24 8.67
N GLU A 157 2.92 -2.11 8.94
CA GLU A 157 2.10 -1.01 8.45
C GLU A 157 2.67 0.35 8.89
N ALA A 158 3.07 0.48 10.15
CA ALA A 158 3.71 1.68 10.67
C ALA A 158 5.03 2.02 9.93
N PHE A 159 5.86 1.03 9.60
CA PHE A 159 7.07 1.23 8.81
C PHE A 159 6.76 1.69 7.38
N TRP A 160 5.72 1.15 6.75
CA TRP A 160 5.28 1.62 5.43
C TRP A 160 4.79 3.08 5.46
N TRP A 161 4.02 3.47 6.48
CA TRP A 161 3.59 4.86 6.62
C TRP A 161 4.75 5.80 6.96
N GLN A 162 5.73 5.35 7.75
CA GLN A 162 6.95 6.10 8.00
C GLN A 162 7.74 6.32 6.70
N ARG A 163 7.85 5.29 5.85
CA ARG A 163 8.51 5.39 4.54
C ARG A 163 7.87 6.44 3.63
N TYR A 164 6.54 6.57 3.64
CA TYR A 164 5.84 7.56 2.79
C TYR A 164 5.78 8.98 3.36
N THR A 165 6.11 9.16 4.63
CA THR A 165 6.10 10.48 5.30
C THR A 165 7.50 11.04 5.52
N THR A 166 8.54 10.22 5.43
CA THR A 166 9.93 10.66 5.57
C THR A 166 10.40 11.36 4.31
N ALA A 167 10.98 12.56 4.47
CA ALA A 167 11.55 13.29 3.34
C ALA A 167 12.84 12.61 2.84
N GLY A 168 12.86 12.21 1.57
CA GLY A 168 14.03 11.68 0.89
C GLY A 168 13.73 10.41 0.09
N ASP A 169 14.34 10.28 -1.08
CA ASP A 169 14.18 9.13 -1.98
C ASP A 169 15.08 7.94 -1.61
N GLY A 170 15.78 8.03 -0.46
CA GLY A 170 16.76 7.06 -0.02
C GLY A 170 16.09 5.83 0.60
N GLY A 171 16.14 4.70 -0.10
CA GLY A 171 15.86 3.41 0.51
C GLY A 171 16.85 3.07 1.62
N MET A 172 16.44 2.22 2.56
CA MET A 172 17.34 1.68 3.58
C MET A 172 18.41 0.80 2.91
N ALA A 173 19.62 0.74 3.46
CA ALA A 173 20.56 -0.29 3.00
C ALA A 173 19.97 -1.69 3.27
N MET A 174 20.21 -2.67 2.39
CA MET A 174 19.70 -4.04 2.62
C MET A 174 20.13 -4.61 3.98
N GLU A 175 21.33 -4.27 4.43
CA GLU A 175 21.82 -4.65 5.77
C GLU A 175 20.96 -4.04 6.91
N GLN A 176 20.43 -2.83 6.73
CA GLN A 176 19.50 -2.22 7.69
C GLN A 176 18.14 -2.90 7.65
N VAL A 177 17.66 -3.29 6.46
CA VAL A 177 16.41 -4.06 6.31
C VAL A 177 16.53 -5.40 7.04
N GLU A 178 17.62 -6.13 6.84
CA GLU A 178 17.88 -7.39 7.54
C GLU A 178 17.95 -7.19 9.06
N ARG A 179 18.61 -6.13 9.55
CA ARG A 179 18.63 -5.80 10.99
C ARG A 179 17.24 -5.52 11.54
N VAL A 180 16.38 -4.77 10.82
CA VAL A 180 14.99 -4.55 11.25
C VAL A 180 14.23 -5.87 11.31
N VAL A 181 14.43 -6.76 10.34
CA VAL A 181 13.79 -8.09 10.36
C VAL A 181 14.26 -8.89 11.58
N ASP A 182 15.56 -8.95 11.84
CA ASP A 182 16.15 -9.79 12.88
C ASP A 182 15.90 -9.27 14.30
N GLU A 183 15.99 -7.96 14.49
CA GLU A 183 15.95 -7.34 15.82
C GLU A 183 14.55 -6.84 16.21
N VAL A 184 13.65 -6.64 15.24
CA VAL A 184 12.30 -6.09 15.49
C VAL A 184 11.20 -7.04 15.04
N LEU A 185 11.19 -7.47 13.78
CA LEU A 185 10.04 -8.18 13.22
C LEU A 185 9.98 -9.65 13.69
N LEU A 186 11.08 -10.37 13.61
CA LEU A 186 11.15 -11.78 14.00
C LEU A 186 10.88 -11.97 15.51
N PRO A 187 11.41 -11.13 16.42
CA PRO A 187 11.09 -11.23 17.85
C PRO A 187 9.63 -10.95 18.21
N ILE A 188 8.87 -10.24 17.36
CA ILE A 188 7.43 -10.02 17.61
C ILE A 188 6.67 -11.34 17.55
N VAL A 189 6.97 -12.19 16.57
CA VAL A 189 6.23 -13.43 16.29
C VAL A 189 6.86 -14.67 16.90
N SER A 190 8.15 -14.61 17.23
CA SER A 190 8.83 -15.66 17.97
C SER A 190 8.21 -15.77 19.35
N ALA A 191 7.85 -16.99 19.77
CA ALA A 191 7.41 -17.24 21.14
C ALA A 191 8.45 -16.64 22.11
N ALA A 192 8.04 -15.68 22.93
CA ALA A 192 8.94 -15.10 23.93
C ALA A 192 9.50 -16.25 24.78
N PRO A 193 10.82 -16.29 25.07
CA PRO A 193 11.31 -17.22 26.07
C PRO A 193 10.50 -16.97 27.33
N ALA A 194 9.91 -18.04 27.89
CA ALA A 194 9.11 -17.98 29.10
C ALA A 194 9.85 -17.08 30.10
N ARG A 195 9.26 -15.93 30.46
CA ARG A 195 9.86 -15.07 31.49
C ARG A 195 10.08 -15.97 32.70
N ALA A 196 11.34 -16.29 32.98
CA ALA A 196 11.68 -17.01 34.19
C ALA A 196 11.13 -16.16 35.34
N THR A 197 10.07 -16.65 35.98
CA THR A 197 9.59 -16.11 37.24
C THR A 197 10.77 -16.24 38.20
N ALA A 198 11.40 -15.11 38.52
CA ALA A 198 12.42 -15.07 39.55
C ALA A 198 11.78 -15.59 40.85
N PRO A 199 12.36 -16.61 41.51
CA PRO A 199 11.91 -16.98 42.85
C PRO A 199 12.23 -15.82 43.80
N ALA A 200 11.27 -15.50 44.66
CA ALA A 200 11.36 -14.49 45.70
C ALA A 200 12.39 -14.86 46.79
#